data_AF-A0A101X9X7-F1
#
_entry.id   AF-A0A101X9X7-F1
#
_cell.length_a   1.000
_cell.length_b   1.000
_cell.length_c   1.000
_cell.angle_alpha   90.00
_cell.angle_beta   90.00
_cell.angle_gamma   90.00
#
_symmetry.space_group_name_H-M   'P 1'
#
loop_
_entity.id
_entity.type
_entity.pdbx_description
1 polymer ?
#
loop_
_entity_poly.entity_id
_entity_poly.type
_entity_poly.pdbx_seq_one_letter_code
_entity_poly.pdbx_strand_id
1 'polypeptide(L)'
;MDKLRALVGSRGDACTPDSLDLELSNGLFLSGSVAVLAQGGAYRCLDVGGLADVLRTFAYPQTIQQSAFKTLRPPYVELYEDESRYVVLGIYDDKVYMSEWSGIRLCCSWVVDIDVDRYRRSYEALERFLSGEP
;
A
#
# COMPACT_ATOMS: atom_id res chain seq x y z
N MET A 1 7.65 4.05 -2.49
CA MET A 1 7.53 3.31 -3.78
C MET A 1 8.81 3.33 -4.63
N ASP A 2 9.76 4.23 -4.36
CA ASP A 2 10.99 4.38 -5.14
C ASP A 2 11.84 3.11 -5.23
N LYS A 3 11.87 2.31 -4.16
CA LYS A 3 12.59 1.03 -4.15
C LYS A 3 12.05 0.05 -5.19
N LEU A 4 10.72 -0.11 -5.28
CA LEU A 4 10.10 -0.97 -6.29
C LEU A 4 10.34 -0.42 -7.69
N ARG A 5 10.20 0.89 -7.88
CA ARG A 5 10.52 1.56 -9.15
C ARG A 5 11.96 1.27 -9.60
N ALA A 6 12.94 1.42 -8.72
CA ALA A 6 14.35 1.14 -9.00
C ALA A 6 14.58 -0.35 -9.31
N LEU A 7 13.89 -1.25 -8.62
CA LEU A 7 13.98 -2.68 -8.85
C LEU A 7 13.44 -3.06 -10.23
N VAL A 8 12.25 -2.58 -10.61
CA VAL A 8 11.68 -2.83 -11.96
C VAL A 8 12.53 -2.18 -13.05
N GLY A 9 13.05 -0.97 -12.81
CA GLY A 9 13.93 -0.29 -13.75
C GLY A 9 15.24 -1.03 -14.03
N SER A 10 15.81 -1.67 -13.01
CA SER A 10 17.09 -2.39 -13.12
C SER A 10 16.98 -3.85 -13.52
N ARG A 11 15.91 -4.55 -13.11
CA ARG A 11 15.74 -6.00 -13.31
C ARG A 11 14.55 -6.41 -14.17
N GLY A 12 13.60 -5.51 -14.40
CA GLY A 12 12.43 -5.83 -15.21
C GLY A 12 12.78 -5.93 -16.69
N ASP A 13 12.10 -6.80 -17.43
CA ASP A 13 12.29 -6.98 -18.86
C ASP A 13 11.34 -6.10 -19.67
N ALA A 14 11.70 -5.80 -20.92
CA ALA A 14 10.79 -5.11 -21.84
C ALA A 14 9.54 -5.97 -22.08
N CYS A 15 8.36 -5.38 -21.95
CA CYS A 15 7.09 -6.10 -22.01
C CYS A 15 5.98 -5.26 -22.65
N THR A 16 4.85 -5.91 -22.93
CA THR A 16 3.56 -5.27 -23.18
C THR A 16 2.58 -5.84 -22.17
N PRO A 17 2.24 -5.10 -21.10
CA PRO A 17 1.39 -5.64 -20.05
C PRO A 17 -0.04 -5.86 -20.56
N ASP A 18 -0.67 -6.94 -20.13
CA ASP A 18 -2.06 -7.27 -20.52
C ASP A 18 -3.07 -6.28 -19.91
N SER A 19 -2.71 -5.67 -18.77
CA SER A 19 -3.53 -4.69 -18.05
C SER A 19 -2.68 -3.73 -17.22
N LEU A 20 -3.30 -2.68 -16.68
CA LEU A 20 -2.72 -1.80 -15.66
C LEU A 20 -3.76 -1.68 -14.53
N ASP A 21 -3.82 -2.69 -13.67
CA ASP A 21 -4.92 -2.88 -12.70
C ASP A 21 -4.93 -1.81 -11.60
N LEU A 22 -3.75 -1.42 -11.14
CA LEU A 22 -3.57 -0.57 -9.96
C LEU A 22 -2.33 0.30 -10.14
N GLU A 23 -2.50 1.62 -10.10
CA GLU A 23 -1.37 2.55 -10.04
C GLU A 23 -0.84 2.65 -8.60
N LEU A 24 0.44 2.37 -8.42
CA LEU A 24 1.12 2.46 -7.12
C LEU A 24 1.77 3.84 -6.91
N SER A 25 2.27 4.45 -7.99
CA SER A 25 2.86 5.79 -8.00
C SER A 25 3.15 6.18 -9.45
N ASN A 26 3.10 7.46 -9.82
CA ASN A 26 3.36 8.01 -11.17
C ASN A 26 4.06 7.07 -12.17
N GLY A 27 3.29 6.34 -12.98
CA GLY A 27 3.83 5.45 -14.02
C GLY A 27 4.33 4.07 -13.56
N LEU A 28 4.14 3.69 -12.30
CA LEU A 28 4.38 2.37 -11.73
C LEU A 28 3.04 1.75 -11.36
N PHE A 29 2.77 0.57 -11.92
CA PHE A 29 1.50 -0.13 -11.82
C PHE A 29 1.68 -1.58 -11.36
N LEU A 30 0.58 -2.23 -10.99
CA LEU A 30 0.47 -3.68 -10.91
C LEU A 30 -0.45 -4.21 -12.02
N SER A 31 -0.06 -5.32 -12.62
CA SER A 31 -0.86 -6.17 -13.52
C SER A 31 -0.75 -7.60 -13.01
N GLY A 32 -1.78 -8.12 -12.33
CA GLY A 32 -1.67 -9.40 -11.63
C GLY A 32 -0.50 -9.43 -10.63
N SER A 33 0.42 -10.39 -10.73
CA SER A 33 1.62 -10.45 -9.88
C SER A 33 2.79 -9.58 -10.39
N VAL A 34 2.61 -8.86 -11.50
CA VAL A 34 3.70 -8.15 -12.20
C VAL A 34 3.68 -6.66 -11.85
N ALA A 35 4.81 -6.13 -11.43
CA ALA A 35 5.06 -4.70 -11.33
C ALA A 35 5.48 -4.15 -12.70
N VAL A 36 4.78 -3.10 -13.16
CA VAL A 36 4.93 -2.53 -14.49
C VAL A 36 5.39 -1.08 -14.38
N LEU A 37 6.51 -0.73 -14.97
CA LEU A 37 7.06 0.62 -15.00
C LEU A 37 7.00 1.20 -16.42
N ALA A 38 6.28 2.29 -16.60
CA ALA A 38 6.27 3.08 -17.82
C ALA A 38 7.54 3.95 -17.91
N GLN A 39 8.33 3.77 -18.96
CA GLN A 39 9.58 4.51 -19.18
C GLN A 39 9.76 4.82 -20.68
N GLY A 40 9.73 6.11 -21.03
CA GLY A 40 10.06 6.56 -22.39
C GLY A 40 9.14 6.02 -23.50
N GLY A 41 7.86 5.79 -23.20
CA GLY A 41 6.90 5.23 -24.15
C GLY A 41 6.91 3.70 -24.27
N ALA A 42 7.72 3.02 -23.46
CA ALA A 42 7.75 1.56 -23.34
C ALA A 42 7.48 1.13 -21.89
N TYR A 43 7.27 -0.18 -21.68
CA TYR A 43 7.08 -0.76 -20.35
C TYR A 43 8.21 -1.71 -19.99
N ARG A 44 8.58 -1.70 -18.71
CA ARG A 44 9.38 -2.75 -18.07
C ARG A 44 8.52 -3.49 -17.07
N CYS A 45 8.57 -4.82 -17.10
CA CYS A 45 7.80 -5.69 -16.23
C CYS A 45 8.70 -6.53 -15.34
N LEU A 46 8.33 -6.69 -14.09
CA LEU A 46 8.99 -7.61 -13.17
C LEU A 46 7.93 -8.38 -12.39
N ASP A 47 7.99 -9.71 -12.42
CA ASP A 47 7.16 -10.52 -11.53
C ASP A 47 7.62 -10.28 -10.08
N VAL A 48 6.70 -9.77 -9.26
CA VAL A 48 6.95 -9.50 -7.84
C VAL A 48 6.19 -10.47 -6.94
N GLY A 49 5.51 -11.47 -7.52
CA GLY A 49 4.87 -12.57 -6.80
C GLY A 49 4.04 -12.11 -5.60
N GLY A 50 4.31 -12.67 -4.43
CA GLY A 50 3.58 -12.37 -3.20
C GLY A 50 3.66 -10.92 -2.73
N LEU A 51 4.63 -10.12 -3.20
CA LEU A 51 4.66 -8.69 -2.90
C LEU A 51 3.48 -7.96 -3.54
N ALA A 52 2.97 -8.42 -4.69
CA ALA A 52 1.80 -7.81 -5.32
C ALA A 52 0.55 -7.89 -4.41
N ASP A 53 0.37 -9.01 -3.72
CA ASP A 53 -0.76 -9.21 -2.79
C ASP A 53 -0.63 -8.35 -1.52
N VAL A 54 0.60 -8.18 -1.05
CA VAL A 54 0.94 -7.27 0.05
C VAL A 54 0.59 -5.83 -0.32
N LEU A 55 1.02 -5.38 -1.50
CA LEU A 55 0.75 -4.02 -1.98
C LEU A 55 -0.76 -3.77 -2.16
N ARG A 56 -1.51 -4.76 -2.68
CA ARG A 56 -2.97 -4.67 -2.81
C ARG A 56 -3.70 -4.55 -1.48
N THR A 57 -3.17 -5.15 -0.42
CA THR A 57 -3.76 -5.04 0.92
C THR A 57 -3.84 -3.59 1.39
N PHE A 58 -2.90 -2.74 0.95
CA PHE A 58 -2.82 -1.34 1.39
C PHE A 58 -3.27 -0.32 0.34
N ALA A 59 -3.32 -0.68 -0.94
CA ALA A 59 -3.59 0.28 -2.01
C ALA A 59 -5.03 0.82 -2.02
N TYR A 60 -6.04 -0.02 -1.75
CA TYR A 60 -7.46 0.39 -1.70
C TYR A 60 -8.19 -0.28 -0.53
N PRO A 61 -7.95 0.14 0.72
CA PRO A 61 -8.63 -0.42 1.88
C PRO A 61 -10.13 -0.13 1.81
N GLN A 62 -10.94 -1.19 1.82
CA GLN A 62 -12.39 -1.08 1.84
C GLN A 62 -12.86 -0.73 3.26
N THR A 63 -13.68 0.30 3.40
CA THR A 63 -14.24 0.68 4.72
C THR A 63 -15.59 0.02 4.93
N ILE A 64 -15.80 -0.54 6.13
CA ILE A 64 -17.04 -1.21 6.50
C ILE A 64 -17.96 -0.25 7.27
N GLN A 65 -17.39 0.50 8.21
CA GLN A 65 -18.17 1.29 9.16
C GLN A 65 -17.38 2.51 9.63
N GLN A 66 -18.04 3.67 9.66
CA GLN A 66 -17.51 4.87 10.32
C GLN A 66 -17.72 4.81 11.84
N SER A 67 -16.72 5.28 12.58
CA SER A 67 -16.67 5.35 14.04
C SER A 67 -16.14 6.71 14.49
N ALA A 68 -16.43 7.07 15.73
CA ALA A 68 -15.68 8.13 16.43
C ALA A 68 -14.17 7.82 16.41
N PHE A 69 -13.37 8.88 16.48
CA PHE A 69 -11.91 8.81 16.51
C PHE A 69 -11.39 7.74 17.47
N LYS A 70 -10.49 6.88 16.98
CA LYS A 70 -9.79 5.86 17.76
C LYS A 70 -8.31 6.16 17.80
N THR A 71 -7.71 6.03 18.99
CA THR A 71 -6.25 6.02 19.12
C THR A 71 -5.76 4.65 18.66
N LEU A 72 -5.11 4.63 17.49
CA LEU A 72 -4.61 3.41 16.88
C LEU A 72 -3.33 2.92 17.59
N ARG A 73 -3.10 1.62 17.55
CA ARG A 73 -1.87 0.94 17.96
C ARG A 73 -1.11 0.45 16.72
N PRO A 74 0.22 0.26 16.80
CA PRO A 74 1.01 -0.26 15.70
C PRO A 74 0.64 -1.71 15.30
N PRO A 75 1.05 -2.18 14.11
CA PRO A 75 1.86 -1.44 13.13
C PRO A 75 1.06 -0.34 12.43
N TYR A 76 1.76 0.67 11.91
CA TYR A 76 1.16 1.81 11.21
C TYR A 76 1.52 1.78 9.73
N VAL A 77 0.53 1.97 8.87
CA VAL A 77 0.74 2.17 7.43
C VAL A 77 0.13 3.49 7.03
N GLU A 78 0.95 4.38 6.50
CA GLU A 78 0.49 5.64 5.91
C GLU A 78 0.01 5.39 4.49
N LEU A 79 -1.20 5.82 4.17
CA LEU A 79 -1.85 5.62 2.88
C LEU A 79 -1.78 6.85 1.97
N TYR A 80 -1.87 8.02 2.59
CA TYR A 80 -1.95 9.30 1.91
C TYR A 80 -1.42 10.38 2.82
N GLU A 81 -0.68 11.31 2.23
CA GLU A 81 -0.23 12.55 2.85
C GLU A 81 -0.49 13.68 1.84
N ASP A 82 -1.29 14.67 2.24
CA ASP A 82 -1.29 16.02 1.67
C ASP A 82 -0.72 17.02 2.69
N GLU A 83 -0.49 18.27 2.25
CA GLU A 83 0.10 19.32 3.10
C GLU A 83 -0.68 19.60 4.41
N SER A 84 -1.91 19.08 4.56
CA SER A 84 -2.81 19.34 5.69
C SER A 84 -3.36 18.10 6.39
N ARG A 85 -3.27 16.92 5.77
CA ARG A 85 -3.93 15.67 6.19
C ARG A 85 -3.08 14.47 5.83
N TYR A 86 -3.00 13.52 6.75
CA TYR A 86 -2.49 12.19 6.46
C TYR A 86 -3.44 11.12 6.98
N VAL A 87 -3.50 10.02 6.25
CA VAL A 87 -4.38 8.89 6.54
C VAL A 87 -3.53 7.70 6.94
N VAL A 88 -3.80 7.16 8.13
CA VAL A 88 -3.03 6.07 8.72
C VAL A 88 -3.92 4.87 9.00
N LEU A 89 -3.44 3.69 8.63
CA LEU A 89 -3.95 2.41 9.13
C LEU A 89 -3.25 2.03 10.43
N GLY A 90 -3.99 1.39 11.32
CA GLY A 90 -3.48 0.79 12.54
C GLY A 90 -4.55 -0.03 13.24
N ILE A 91 -4.25 -0.49 14.46
CA ILE A 91 -5.10 -1.44 15.17
C ILE A 91 -5.82 -0.80 16.36
N TYR A 92 -7.12 -1.03 16.47
CA TYR A 92 -7.89 -0.72 17.69
C TYR A 92 -8.88 -1.85 17.95
N ASP A 93 -8.97 -2.33 19.19
CA ASP A 93 -9.91 -3.38 19.61
C ASP A 93 -9.95 -4.59 18.65
N ASP A 94 -8.76 -5.13 18.33
CA ASP A 94 -8.53 -6.26 17.42
C ASP A 94 -9.19 -6.13 16.04
N LYS A 95 -9.30 -4.90 15.55
CA LYS A 95 -9.67 -4.59 14.15
C LYS A 95 -8.70 -3.60 13.54
N VAL A 96 -8.62 -3.62 12.22
CA VAL A 96 -7.88 -2.61 11.45
C VAL A 96 -8.77 -1.40 11.27
N TYR A 97 -8.22 -0.24 11.61
CA TYR A 97 -8.85 1.06 11.44
C TYR A 97 -8.02 1.93 10.53
N MET A 98 -8.71 2.75 9.76
CA MET A 98 -8.16 3.90 9.05
C MET A 98 -8.55 5.16 9.81
N SER A 99 -7.59 6.02 10.10
CA SER A 99 -7.82 7.30 10.78
C SER A 99 -7.19 8.43 9.99
N GLU A 100 -7.98 9.46 9.72
CA GLU A 100 -7.47 10.71 9.13
C GLU A 100 -6.95 11.60 10.25
N TRP A 101 -5.76 12.15 10.04
CA TRP A 101 -5.12 13.08 10.96
C TRP A 101 -4.82 14.38 10.19
N SER A 102 -5.54 15.45 10.51
CA SER A 102 -5.11 16.83 10.23
C SER A 102 -4.61 17.42 11.55
N GLY A 103 -3.77 18.46 11.56
CA GLY A 103 -3.15 19.04 12.76
C GLY A 103 -4.08 19.32 13.97
N ILE A 104 -5.40 19.30 13.77
CA ILE A 104 -6.42 19.15 14.80
C ILE A 104 -7.13 17.81 14.56
N ARG A 105 -7.15 16.90 15.56
CA ARG A 105 -7.77 15.55 15.47
C ARG A 105 -9.10 15.60 14.69
N LEU A 106 -9.14 14.95 13.53
CA LEU A 106 -10.36 14.86 12.74
C LEU A 106 -11.33 13.86 13.36
N CYS A 107 -12.62 14.09 13.07
CA CYS A 107 -13.78 13.54 13.76
C CYS A 107 -13.84 12.01 13.86
N CYS A 108 -13.10 11.28 13.01
CA CYS A 108 -13.58 9.99 12.54
C CYS A 108 -12.46 8.97 12.30
N SER A 109 -12.81 7.71 12.50
CA SER A 109 -12.01 6.56 12.10
C SER A 109 -12.94 5.56 11.43
N TRP A 110 -12.43 4.77 10.50
CA TRP A 110 -13.21 3.79 9.76
C TRP A 110 -12.68 2.40 10.03
N VAL A 111 -13.57 1.46 10.34
CA VAL A 111 -13.22 0.03 10.35
C VAL A 111 -12.95 -0.38 8.91
N VAL A 112 -11.82 -1.03 8.69
CA VAL A 112 -11.39 -1.51 7.38
C VAL A 112 -11.63 -3.01 7.29
N ASP A 113 -12.03 -3.48 6.11
CA ASP A 113 -12.22 -4.90 5.80
C ASP A 113 -10.88 -5.63 5.60
N ILE A 114 -10.06 -5.65 6.64
CA ILE A 114 -8.80 -6.37 6.70
C ILE A 114 -8.72 -7.05 8.06
N ASP A 115 -8.54 -8.36 8.03
CA ASP A 115 -8.24 -9.16 9.22
C ASP A 115 -6.90 -8.73 9.84
N VAL A 116 -6.81 -8.68 11.17
CA VAL A 116 -5.62 -8.19 11.88
C VAL A 116 -4.38 -9.06 11.59
N ASP A 117 -4.53 -10.37 11.45
CA ASP A 117 -3.40 -11.24 11.16
C ASP A 117 -2.93 -11.07 9.71
N ARG A 118 -3.86 -10.90 8.77
CA ARG A 118 -3.53 -10.51 7.38
C ARG A 118 -2.81 -9.16 7.35
N TYR A 119 -3.28 -8.18 8.11
CA TYR A 119 -2.68 -6.85 8.19
C TYR A 119 -1.23 -6.92 8.69
N ARG A 120 -0.99 -7.63 9.81
CA ARG A 120 0.35 -7.79 10.40
C ARG A 120 1.31 -8.51 9.45
N ARG A 121 0.90 -9.64 8.86
CA ARG A 121 1.74 -10.36 7.89
C ARG A 121 2.08 -9.52 6.67
N SER A 122 1.12 -8.76 6.17
CA SER A 122 1.33 -7.86 5.03
C SER A 122 2.26 -6.71 5.40
N TYR A 123 2.13 -6.17 6.61
CA TYR A 123 3.02 -5.14 7.12
C TYR A 123 4.46 -5.64 7.22
N GLU A 124 4.68 -6.79 7.86
CA GLU A 124 6.01 -7.40 7.99
C GLU A 124 6.66 -7.67 6.63
N ALA A 125 5.89 -8.19 5.67
CA ALA A 125 6.38 -8.43 4.32
C ALA A 125 6.75 -7.12 3.59
N LEU A 126 5.94 -6.08 3.75
CA LEU A 126 6.22 -4.75 3.20
C LEU A 126 7.45 -4.13 3.87
N GLU A 127 7.57 -4.22 5.18
CA GLU A 127 8.70 -3.71 5.97
C GLU A 127 10.00 -4.39 5.54
N ARG A 128 10.05 -5.72 5.49
CA ARG A 128 11.22 -6.47 4.98
C ARG A 128 11.60 -6.05 3.57
N PHE A 129 10.61 -5.91 2.70
CA PHE A 129 10.86 -5.43 1.34
C PHE A 129 11.48 -4.02 1.35
N LEU A 130 11.01 -3.11 2.20
CA LEU A 130 11.52 -1.73 2.26
C LEU A 130 12.89 -1.64 2.96
N SER A 131 13.10 -2.32 4.08
CA SER A 131 14.36 -2.33 4.84
C SER A 131 15.50 -3.02 4.09
N GLY A 132 15.18 -4.00 3.24
CA GLY A 132 16.21 -4.79 2.54
C GLY A 132 16.89 -5.82 3.43
N GLU A 133 16.33 -6.10 4.61
CA GLU A 133 16.72 -7.24 5.41
C GLU A 133 16.20 -8.54 4.76
N PRO A 134 17.04 -9.59 4.69
CA PRO A 134 16.68 -10.88 4.11
C PRO A 134 15.62 -11.66 4.92
#